data_AF-A0A015U1X5-F1
#
_entry.id   AF-A0A015U1X5-F1
#
_cell.length_a   1.000
_cell.length_b   1.000
_cell.length_c   1.000
_cell.angle_alpha   90.00
_cell.angle_beta   90.00
_cell.angle_gamma   90.00
#
_symmetry.space_group_name_H-M   'P 1'
#
loop_
_entity.id
_entity.type
_entity.pdbx_description
1 polymer ?
#
loop_
_entity_poly.entity_id
_entity_poly.type
_entity_poly.pdbx_seq_one_letter_code
_entity_poly.pdbx_strand_id
1 'polypeptide(L)'
;MLVYNDAGTLVGARYATSPWDKDPRMEAGLFSFRLTPGEYKVYCYTNTDSLTFVDGQHLDASAFILKSSSTGPNRYVQPSDILFQKFVPAIVHPGILQTDTAALERYTGRITVRFKKFPGDVSHIKKVQLLAEGAPVMQYLKNDTLTGRLTPEDKMFHFGTLPVQEKADVLEVDHRFIPSVENEPMRLNYTFLDENGAVVNHLPVEVTERETGLPLRLLHGKRIIIEIESYTVIKISVVGWNEDIESGDTDME
;
A
#
# COMPACT_ATOMS: atom_id res chain seq x y z
N MET A 1 16.19 -2.32 -6.36
CA MET A 1 17.23 -2.37 -5.31
C MET A 1 17.98 -1.05 -5.30
N LEU A 2 18.01 -0.38 -4.15
CA LEU A 2 18.74 0.87 -3.93
C LEU A 2 19.71 0.67 -2.78
N VAL A 3 20.95 1.14 -2.93
CA VAL A 3 22.03 0.97 -1.97
C VAL A 3 22.61 2.34 -1.66
N TYR A 4 22.51 2.74 -0.40
CA TYR A 4 23.08 3.98 0.13
C TYR A 4 24.24 3.64 1.05
N ASN A 5 25.29 4.45 1.06
CA ASN A 5 26.35 4.34 2.07
C ASN A 5 25.87 4.89 3.43
N ASP A 6 26.71 4.79 4.47
CA ASP A 6 26.37 5.27 5.80
C ASP A 6 25.96 6.77 5.82
N ALA A 7 26.68 7.59 5.05
CA ALA A 7 26.38 9.02 4.85
C ALA A 7 25.03 9.28 4.15
N GLY A 8 24.35 8.24 3.65
CA GLY A 8 23.05 8.38 2.97
C GLY A 8 23.17 8.74 1.48
N THR A 9 24.37 8.67 0.89
CA THR A 9 24.56 8.89 -0.55
C THR A 9 24.27 7.61 -1.33
N LEU A 10 23.53 7.72 -2.43
CA LEU A 10 23.24 6.60 -3.32
C LEU A 10 24.53 6.14 -4.01
N VAL A 11 24.93 4.89 -3.76
CA VAL A 11 26.16 4.28 -4.33
C VAL A 11 25.86 3.12 -5.27
N GLY A 12 24.61 2.67 -5.33
CA GLY A 12 24.18 1.63 -6.26
C GLY A 12 22.67 1.62 -6.45
N ALA A 13 22.24 1.51 -7.71
CA ALA A 13 20.85 1.26 -8.06
C ALA A 13 20.79 0.19 -9.15
N ARG A 14 19.84 -0.74 -8.98
CA ARG A 14 19.50 -1.75 -9.97
C ARG A 14 17.98 -1.91 -10.01
N TYR A 15 17.46 -1.87 -11.23
CA TYR A 15 16.05 -2.03 -11.55
C TYR A 15 15.93 -3.21 -12.50
N ALA A 16 14.90 -4.02 -12.31
CA ALA A 16 14.54 -5.10 -13.20
C ALA A 16 13.04 -5.03 -13.45
N THR A 17 12.64 -5.24 -14.71
CA THR A 17 11.24 -5.26 -15.14
C THR A 17 11.09 -6.44 -16.08
N SER A 18 9.99 -7.18 -15.95
CA SER A 18 9.65 -8.25 -16.88
C SER A 18 9.14 -7.65 -18.20
N PRO A 19 9.48 -8.21 -19.36
CA PRO A 19 10.29 -9.42 -19.55
C PRO A 19 11.80 -9.14 -19.36
N TRP A 20 12.50 -10.04 -18.66
CA TRP A 20 13.90 -9.89 -18.17
C TRP A 20 14.97 -9.96 -19.27
N ASP A 21 14.65 -9.44 -20.45
CA ASP A 21 15.28 -9.69 -21.76
C ASP A 21 16.79 -9.38 -21.85
N LYS A 22 17.42 -8.92 -20.78
CA LYS A 22 18.79 -8.40 -20.77
C LYS A 22 19.72 -8.98 -19.70
N ASP A 23 19.22 -9.67 -18.66
CA ASP A 23 20.09 -10.26 -17.62
C ASP A 23 19.46 -11.49 -16.91
N PRO A 24 19.88 -12.72 -17.26
CA PRO A 24 19.40 -13.96 -16.62
C PRO A 24 19.65 -14.01 -15.10
N ARG A 25 20.62 -13.25 -14.58
CA ARG A 25 20.89 -13.20 -13.13
C ARG A 25 19.81 -12.40 -12.42
N MET A 26 19.35 -11.31 -13.02
CA MET A 26 18.25 -10.51 -12.47
C MET A 26 16.93 -11.26 -12.53
N GLU A 27 16.71 -12.07 -13.56
CA GLU A 27 15.58 -13.01 -13.62
C GLU A 27 15.61 -14.00 -12.45
N ALA A 28 16.79 -14.52 -12.10
CA ALA A 28 16.99 -15.35 -10.91
C ALA A 28 16.98 -14.56 -9.58
N GLY A 29 16.68 -13.25 -9.60
CA GLY A 29 16.65 -12.39 -8.41
C GLY A 29 18.02 -12.00 -7.86
N LEU A 30 19.10 -12.21 -8.61
CA LEU A 30 20.46 -11.89 -8.18
C LEU A 30 20.85 -10.48 -8.64
N PHE A 31 21.10 -9.60 -7.66
CA PHE A 31 21.52 -8.22 -7.89
C PHE A 31 22.93 -8.01 -7.34
N SER A 32 23.91 -7.80 -8.22
CA SER A 32 25.31 -7.61 -7.83
C SER A 32 25.74 -6.15 -7.88
N PHE A 33 26.49 -5.73 -6.86
CA PHE A 33 27.06 -4.39 -6.71
C PHE A 33 28.56 -4.48 -6.45
N ARG A 34 29.33 -3.50 -6.95
CA ARG A 34 30.74 -3.32 -6.59
C ARG A 34 30.82 -2.16 -5.61
N LEU A 35 31.16 -2.46 -4.37
CA LEU A 35 31.12 -1.53 -3.25
C LEU A 35 32.46 -1.57 -2.50
N THR A 36 32.87 -0.46 -1.90
CA THR A 36 34.03 -0.41 -1.02
C THR A 36 33.72 -1.05 0.34
N PRO A 37 34.72 -1.36 1.18
CA PRO A 37 34.44 -1.70 2.58
C PRO A 37 33.66 -0.59 3.27
N GLY A 38 32.69 -0.96 4.11
CA GLY A 38 31.80 -0.03 4.81
C GLY A 38 30.42 -0.62 5.10
N GLU A 39 29.62 0.13 5.86
CA GLU A 39 28.21 -0.16 6.10
C GLU A 39 27.31 0.50 5.05
N TYR A 40 26.24 -0.20 4.71
CA TYR A 40 25.29 0.22 3.67
C TYR A 40 23.86 0.14 4.17
N LYS A 41 22.97 0.95 3.60
CA LYS A 41 21.53 0.89 3.79
C LYS A 41 20.91 0.42 2.48
N VAL A 42 20.36 -0.78 2.48
CA VAL A 42 19.79 -1.43 1.28
C VAL A 42 18.27 -1.43 1.36
N TYR A 43 17.66 -0.96 0.28
CA TYR A 43 16.21 -0.91 0.11
C TYR A 43 15.82 -1.79 -1.08
N CYS A 44 15.07 -2.85 -0.79
CA CYS A 44 14.51 -3.75 -1.79
C CYS A 44 13.00 -3.52 -1.87
N TYR A 45 12.50 -3.32 -3.09
CA TYR A 45 11.07 -3.24 -3.40
C TYR A 45 10.80 -4.06 -4.64
N THR A 46 9.66 -4.75 -4.67
CA THR A 46 9.18 -5.53 -5.81
C THR A 46 7.72 -5.18 -6.12
N ASN A 47 7.23 -5.57 -7.30
CA ASN A 47 5.88 -5.24 -7.78
C ASN A 47 5.63 -3.72 -7.78
N THR A 48 6.61 -2.94 -8.24
CA THR A 48 6.61 -1.48 -8.17
C THR A 48 5.96 -0.81 -9.37
N ASP A 49 5.14 -1.53 -10.16
CA ASP A 49 4.59 -1.03 -11.42
C ASP A 49 3.64 0.16 -11.22
N SER A 50 3.02 0.26 -10.05
CA SER A 50 2.18 1.39 -9.64
C SER A 50 2.98 2.58 -9.09
N LEU A 51 4.31 2.49 -9.00
CA LEU A 51 5.16 3.49 -8.34
C LEU A 51 6.08 4.22 -9.34
N THR A 52 6.38 5.46 -9.01
CA THR A 52 7.49 6.25 -9.55
C THR A 52 8.46 6.54 -8.40
N PHE A 53 9.71 6.13 -8.54
CA PHE A 53 10.75 6.50 -7.58
C PHE A 53 11.23 7.91 -7.87
N VAL A 54 11.38 8.71 -6.82
CA VAL A 54 11.99 10.03 -6.88
C VAL A 54 13.49 9.82 -6.77
N ASP A 55 14.22 10.14 -7.84
CA ASP A 55 15.68 9.99 -7.92
C ASP A 55 16.39 10.95 -6.95
N GLY A 56 16.47 10.54 -5.69
CA GLY A 56 17.29 11.18 -4.68
C GLY A 56 18.69 10.62 -4.71
N GLN A 57 19.69 11.45 -5.02
CA GLN A 57 21.10 11.12 -4.77
C GLN A 57 21.37 10.92 -3.27
N HIS A 58 20.50 11.45 -2.41
CA HIS A 58 20.55 11.33 -0.97
C HIS A 58 19.31 10.63 -0.40
N LEU A 59 19.51 9.80 0.61
CA LEU A 59 18.46 9.01 1.27
C LEU A 59 17.37 9.90 1.88
N ASP A 60 17.75 11.07 2.41
CA ASP A 60 16.80 12.02 3.02
C ASP A 60 15.73 12.54 2.05
N ALA A 61 16.05 12.61 0.75
CA ALA A 61 15.13 13.08 -0.29
C ALA A 61 14.57 11.94 -1.14
N SER A 62 15.06 10.71 -0.94
CA SER A 62 14.62 9.56 -1.72
C SER A 62 13.24 9.11 -1.28
N ALA A 63 12.34 8.96 -2.24
CA ALA A 63 10.95 8.58 -2.00
C ALA A 63 10.41 7.74 -3.16
N PHE A 64 9.23 7.18 -2.98
CA PHE A 64 8.38 6.76 -4.09
C PHE A 64 7.01 7.39 -3.97
N ILE A 65 6.37 7.57 -5.12
CA ILE A 65 5.05 8.16 -5.27
C ILE A 65 4.23 7.20 -6.13
N LEU A 66 2.93 7.06 -5.86
CA LEU A 66 2.02 6.36 -6.77
C LEU A 66 2.04 7.05 -8.14
N LYS A 67 1.84 6.29 -9.22
CA LYS A 67 1.68 6.87 -10.56
C LYS A 67 0.36 7.63 -10.64
N SER A 68 0.37 8.79 -11.29
CA SER A 68 -0.84 9.54 -11.57
C SER A 68 -1.80 8.74 -12.46
N SER A 69 -3.08 8.83 -12.17
CA SER A 69 -4.17 8.32 -13.00
C SER A 69 -4.49 9.34 -14.09
N SER A 70 -4.84 8.87 -15.29
CA SER A 70 -5.32 9.72 -16.38
C SER A 70 -6.74 10.23 -16.17
N THR A 71 -7.45 9.78 -15.12
CA THR A 71 -8.86 10.05 -14.88
C THR A 71 -9.17 11.36 -14.15
N GLY A 72 -8.17 12.21 -13.91
CA GLY A 72 -8.34 13.54 -13.33
C GLY A 72 -7.11 14.06 -12.59
N PRO A 73 -7.08 15.35 -12.22
CA PRO A 73 -5.99 15.93 -11.44
C PRO A 73 -5.94 15.31 -10.04
N ASN A 74 -4.72 15.21 -9.48
CA ASN A 74 -4.45 14.70 -8.13
C ASN A 74 -5.05 13.31 -7.86
N ARG A 75 -5.25 12.50 -8.90
CA ARG A 75 -5.67 11.11 -8.78
C ARG A 75 -4.49 10.21 -9.04
N TYR A 76 -4.35 9.18 -8.22
CA TYR A 76 -3.25 8.22 -8.30
C TYR A 76 -3.80 6.82 -8.39
N VAL A 77 -3.11 5.95 -9.13
CA VAL A 77 -3.54 4.56 -9.28
C VAL A 77 -3.46 3.82 -7.95
N GLN A 78 -4.37 2.87 -7.72
CA GLN A 78 -4.24 1.93 -6.62
C GLN A 78 -2.85 1.26 -6.64
N PRO A 79 -2.17 1.10 -5.49
CA PRO A 79 -0.91 0.38 -5.44
C PRO A 79 -1.07 -1.11 -5.81
N SER A 80 -0.02 -1.65 -6.42
CA SER A 80 0.19 -3.08 -6.63
C SER A 80 0.48 -3.80 -5.31
N ASP A 81 0.64 -5.11 -5.33
CA ASP A 81 1.01 -5.90 -4.14
C ASP A 81 2.50 -5.76 -3.81
N ILE A 82 2.89 -4.56 -3.39
CA ILE A 82 4.29 -4.18 -3.18
C ILE A 82 4.84 -5.00 -2.02
N LEU A 83 5.97 -5.65 -2.26
CA LEU A 83 6.78 -6.26 -1.20
C LEU A 83 8.05 -5.46 -0.99
N PHE A 84 8.54 -5.43 0.24
CA PHE A 84 9.73 -4.67 0.59
C PHE A 84 10.59 -5.38 1.63
N GLN A 85 11.85 -4.95 1.70
CA GLN A 85 12.71 -5.17 2.84
C GLN A 85 13.74 -4.05 2.92
N LYS A 86 14.11 -3.69 4.14
CA LYS A 86 15.23 -2.81 4.45
C LYS A 86 16.24 -3.58 5.31
N PHE A 87 17.52 -3.45 5.00
CA PHE A 87 18.57 -4.08 5.82
C PHE A 87 19.89 -3.31 5.71
N VAL A 88 20.78 -3.54 6.67
CA VAL A 88 22.05 -2.82 6.82
C VAL A 88 23.21 -3.81 6.74
N PRO A 89 23.66 -4.20 5.53
CA PRO A 89 24.80 -5.09 5.40
C PRO A 89 26.12 -4.31 5.56
N ALA A 90 27.18 -5.02 5.95
CA ALA A 90 28.52 -4.48 6.08
C ALA A 90 29.52 -5.29 5.24
N ILE A 91 30.41 -4.58 4.54
CA ILE A 91 31.54 -5.18 3.84
C ILE A 91 32.80 -4.87 4.64
N VAL A 92 33.38 -5.89 5.28
CA VAL A 92 34.53 -5.71 6.19
C VAL A 92 35.85 -5.66 5.43
N HIS A 93 35.99 -6.47 4.37
CA HIS A 93 37.25 -6.61 3.64
C HIS A 93 37.06 -6.39 2.14
N PRO A 94 38.04 -5.74 1.47
CA PRO A 94 38.00 -5.59 0.02
C PRO A 94 38.16 -6.94 -0.68
N GLY A 95 37.49 -7.12 -1.82
CA GLY A 95 37.66 -8.30 -2.68
C GLY A 95 36.94 -9.58 -2.24
N ILE A 96 36.21 -9.56 -1.12
CA ILE A 96 35.35 -10.68 -0.71
C ILE A 96 33.96 -10.54 -1.34
N LEU A 97 33.43 -11.65 -1.85
CA LEU A 97 32.02 -11.73 -2.25
C LEU A 97 31.16 -11.91 -1.00
N GLN A 98 30.44 -10.86 -0.61
CA GLN A 98 29.37 -10.92 0.38
C GLN A 98 28.06 -11.23 -0.33
N THR A 99 27.25 -12.13 0.23
CA THR A 99 25.92 -12.46 -0.29
C THR A 99 24.90 -12.33 0.83
N ASP A 100 23.86 -11.54 0.58
CA ASP A 100 22.72 -11.36 1.46
C ASP A 100 21.45 -11.80 0.72
N THR A 101 20.48 -12.36 1.44
CA THR A 101 19.19 -12.80 0.88
C THR A 101 18.08 -11.92 1.40
N ALA A 102 17.28 -11.35 0.50
CA ALA A 102 16.18 -10.51 0.90
C ALA A 102 14.94 -11.34 1.31
N ALA A 103 14.48 -11.19 2.54
CA ALA A 103 13.23 -11.74 3.05
C ALA A 103 12.13 -10.68 2.91
N LEU A 104 11.41 -10.72 1.79
CA LEU A 104 10.43 -9.70 1.43
C LEU A 104 9.15 -9.83 2.26
N GLU A 105 8.68 -8.70 2.79
CA GLU A 105 7.40 -8.59 3.50
C GLU A 105 6.42 -7.71 2.73
N ARG A 106 5.12 -7.83 3.02
CA ARG A 106 4.09 -7.01 2.35
C ARG A 106 4.17 -5.56 2.83
N TYR A 107 4.42 -4.64 1.90
CA TYR A 107 4.36 -3.21 2.17
C TYR A 107 2.92 -2.70 2.20
N THR A 108 2.13 -2.99 1.17
CA THR A 108 0.76 -2.46 1.12
C THR A 108 -0.13 -3.07 2.19
N GLY A 109 -0.98 -2.24 2.79
CA GLY A 109 -2.14 -2.70 3.54
C GLY A 109 -3.33 -2.95 2.61
N ARG A 110 -4.36 -3.60 3.14
CA ARG A 110 -5.63 -3.86 2.45
C ARG A 110 -6.80 -3.30 3.25
N ILE A 111 -7.80 -2.77 2.56
CA ILE A 111 -9.11 -2.50 3.15
C ILE A 111 -10.14 -3.25 2.33
N THR A 112 -10.85 -4.13 3.02
CA THR A 112 -11.99 -4.86 2.51
C THR A 112 -13.25 -4.26 3.08
N VAL A 113 -14.23 -3.97 2.22
CA VAL A 113 -15.54 -3.52 2.66
C VAL A 113 -16.57 -4.57 2.25
N ARG A 114 -17.38 -5.01 3.21
CA ARG A 114 -18.45 -5.99 3.05
C ARG A 114 -19.79 -5.32 3.30
N PHE A 115 -20.60 -5.20 2.26
CA PHE A 115 -21.95 -4.70 2.37
C PHE A 115 -22.91 -5.88 2.51
N LYS A 116 -23.44 -6.07 3.72
CA LYS A 116 -24.58 -6.96 4.00
C LYS A 116 -25.87 -6.19 3.72
N LYS A 117 -26.87 -6.87 3.15
CA LYS A 117 -28.15 -6.24 2.76
C LYS A 117 -27.93 -4.97 1.94
N PHE A 118 -27.15 -5.10 0.87
CA PHE A 118 -26.81 -3.97 0.02
C PHE A 118 -28.09 -3.26 -0.46
N PRO A 119 -28.17 -1.92 -0.39
CA PRO A 119 -29.36 -1.17 -0.78
C PRO A 119 -29.44 -1.05 -2.31
N GLY A 120 -29.75 -2.15 -2.99
CA GLY A 120 -29.85 -2.25 -4.44
C GLY A 120 -29.71 -3.68 -4.94
N ASP A 121 -29.93 -3.89 -6.24
CA ASP A 121 -29.73 -5.19 -6.86
C ASP A 121 -28.25 -5.42 -7.15
N VAL A 122 -27.61 -6.25 -6.32
CA VAL A 122 -26.20 -6.62 -6.44
C VAL A 122 -25.92 -7.36 -7.76
N SER A 123 -26.88 -8.12 -8.28
CA SER A 123 -26.68 -8.94 -9.48
C SER A 123 -26.43 -8.09 -10.74
N HIS A 124 -26.91 -6.85 -10.73
CA HIS A 124 -26.75 -5.87 -11.79
C HIS A 124 -25.43 -5.09 -11.71
N ILE A 125 -24.70 -5.18 -10.58
CA ILE A 125 -23.41 -4.50 -10.42
C ILE A 125 -22.32 -5.30 -11.15
N LYS A 126 -21.63 -4.65 -12.08
CA LYS A 126 -20.56 -5.26 -12.89
C LYS A 126 -19.23 -4.56 -12.73
N LYS A 127 -19.24 -3.29 -12.35
CA LYS A 127 -18.04 -2.46 -12.20
C LYS A 127 -18.08 -1.70 -10.88
N VAL A 128 -16.90 -1.46 -10.32
CA VAL A 128 -16.70 -0.67 -9.12
C VAL A 128 -15.68 0.42 -9.39
N GLN A 129 -16.05 1.63 -8.99
CA GLN A 129 -15.13 2.76 -8.89
C GLN A 129 -14.91 3.06 -7.41
N LEU A 130 -13.66 3.33 -7.04
CA LEU A 130 -13.29 3.82 -5.72
C LEU A 130 -12.52 5.13 -5.89
N LEU A 131 -12.91 6.13 -5.11
CA LEU A 131 -12.13 7.33 -4.87
C LEU A 131 -11.87 7.45 -3.36
N ALA A 132 -10.63 7.18 -2.95
CA ALA A 132 -10.22 7.24 -1.55
C ALA A 132 -9.57 8.60 -1.24
N GLU A 133 -10.24 9.36 -0.39
CA GLU A 133 -9.80 10.64 0.14
C GLU A 133 -9.01 10.43 1.44
N GLY A 134 -7.99 11.24 1.68
CA GLY A 134 -7.10 11.06 2.83
C GLY A 134 -6.08 9.93 2.65
N ALA A 135 -6.19 9.12 1.59
CA ALA A 135 -5.22 8.07 1.29
C ALA A 135 -3.84 8.66 0.92
N PRO A 136 -2.75 8.16 1.51
CA PRO A 136 -1.41 8.60 1.14
C PRO A 136 -1.01 8.06 -0.23
N VAL A 137 -0.16 8.83 -0.90
CA VAL A 137 0.33 8.54 -2.26
C VAL A 137 1.84 8.54 -2.34
N MET A 138 2.54 8.88 -1.26
CA MET A 138 3.99 9.01 -1.19
C MET A 138 4.57 8.36 0.07
N GLN A 139 5.80 7.85 -0.06
CA GLN A 139 6.62 7.38 1.05
C GLN A 139 8.08 7.79 0.86
N TYR A 140 8.66 8.49 1.85
CA TYR A 140 10.11 8.64 1.93
C TYR A 140 10.77 7.33 2.33
N LEU A 141 11.91 6.98 1.71
CA LEU A 141 12.60 5.72 2.00
C LEU A 141 13.16 5.68 3.42
N LYS A 142 13.70 6.82 3.89
CA LYS A 142 14.26 6.93 5.25
C LYS A 142 13.25 6.62 6.34
N ASN A 143 11.97 6.93 6.13
CA ASN A 143 10.93 6.84 7.14
C ASN A 143 9.90 5.80 6.65
N ASP A 144 9.82 4.58 7.19
CA ASP A 144 8.74 3.64 6.80
C ASP A 144 7.40 3.93 7.47
N THR A 145 7.35 4.80 8.47
CA THR A 145 6.15 5.06 9.27
C THR A 145 5.42 6.34 8.90
N LEU A 146 6.05 7.20 8.09
CA LEU A 146 5.57 8.53 7.73
C LEU A 146 5.21 8.61 6.25
N THR A 147 4.17 7.88 5.87
CA THR A 147 3.50 8.03 4.56
C THR A 147 2.88 9.42 4.45
N GLY A 148 2.69 9.92 3.23
CA GLY A 148 2.12 11.24 3.03
C GLY A 148 1.43 11.45 1.70
N ARG A 149 0.98 12.68 1.49
CA ARG A 149 0.43 13.20 0.23
C ARG A 149 1.33 14.33 -0.28
N LEU A 150 1.30 14.58 -1.58
CA LEU A 150 1.95 15.75 -2.18
C LEU A 150 1.11 17.01 -1.94
N THR A 151 -0.22 16.87 -2.05
CA THR A 151 -1.19 17.92 -1.71
C THR A 151 -2.36 17.34 -0.91
N PRO A 152 -3.09 18.17 -0.14
CA PRO A 152 -4.29 17.72 0.59
C PRO A 152 -5.40 17.14 -0.30
N GLU A 153 -5.43 17.50 -1.58
CA GLU A 153 -6.42 17.07 -2.56
C GLU A 153 -6.08 15.75 -3.25
N ASP A 154 -4.91 15.17 -2.97
CA ASP A 154 -4.50 13.88 -3.54
C ASP A 154 -5.47 12.76 -3.12
N LYS A 155 -5.86 11.94 -4.09
CA LYS A 155 -6.78 10.81 -3.92
C LYS A 155 -6.26 9.56 -4.59
N MET A 156 -6.41 8.41 -3.94
CA MET A 156 -6.24 7.14 -4.61
C MET A 156 -7.51 6.80 -5.40
N PHE A 157 -7.33 6.35 -6.63
CA PHE A 157 -8.39 6.03 -7.56
C PHE A 157 -8.25 4.59 -8.08
N HIS A 158 -9.38 3.90 -8.12
CA HIS A 158 -9.50 2.60 -8.77
C HIS A 158 -10.79 2.55 -9.60
N PHE A 159 -10.71 1.93 -10.76
CA PHE A 159 -11.86 1.59 -11.58
C PHE A 159 -11.63 0.21 -12.19
N GLY A 160 -12.58 -0.70 -12.00
CA GLY A 160 -12.42 -2.08 -12.45
C GLY A 160 -13.72 -2.87 -12.43
N THR A 161 -13.64 -4.10 -12.91
CA THR A 161 -14.73 -5.07 -12.79
C THR A 161 -14.95 -5.44 -11.33
N LEU A 162 -16.21 -5.64 -10.95
CA LEU A 162 -16.53 -6.17 -9.63
C LEU A 162 -15.89 -7.56 -9.46
N PRO A 163 -15.17 -7.82 -8.37
CA PRO A 163 -14.64 -9.16 -8.07
C PRO A 163 -15.76 -10.20 -7.97
N VAL A 164 -15.40 -11.47 -8.15
CA VAL A 164 -16.34 -12.59 -7.93
C VAL A 164 -16.77 -12.60 -6.47
N GLN A 165 -18.07 -12.65 -6.24
CA GLN A 165 -18.67 -12.63 -4.91
C GLN A 165 -18.81 -14.07 -4.38
N GLU A 166 -18.25 -14.34 -3.19
CA GLU A 166 -18.27 -15.68 -2.59
C GLU A 166 -19.61 -16.01 -1.91
N LYS A 167 -20.38 -14.99 -1.51
CA LYS A 167 -21.64 -15.14 -0.78
C LYS A 167 -22.74 -14.35 -1.49
N ALA A 168 -23.91 -14.98 -1.68
CA ALA A 168 -25.02 -14.39 -2.44
C ALA A 168 -25.52 -13.06 -1.86
N ASP A 169 -25.49 -12.89 -0.54
CA ASP A 169 -26.06 -11.72 0.16
C ASP A 169 -25.00 -10.71 0.65
N VAL A 170 -23.75 -10.85 0.21
CA VAL A 170 -22.65 -9.97 0.63
C VAL A 170 -21.93 -9.46 -0.61
N LEU A 171 -21.95 -8.14 -0.79
CA LEU A 171 -21.08 -7.47 -1.74
C LEU A 171 -19.75 -7.14 -1.05
N GLU A 172 -18.68 -7.80 -1.46
CA GLU A 172 -17.32 -7.59 -0.99
C GLU A 172 -16.48 -6.90 -2.07
N VAL A 173 -15.78 -5.84 -1.66
CA VAL A 173 -14.75 -5.16 -2.45
C VAL A 173 -13.48 -5.06 -1.62
N ASP A 174 -12.34 -5.23 -2.27
CA ASP A 174 -11.03 -5.23 -1.61
C ASP A 174 -10.02 -4.42 -2.41
N HIS A 175 -9.38 -3.47 -1.74
CA HIS A 175 -8.41 -2.58 -2.35
C HIS A 175 -7.13 -2.53 -1.53
N ARG A 176 -6.01 -2.31 -2.23
CA ARG A 176 -4.70 -2.09 -1.62
C ARG A 176 -4.43 -0.61 -1.44
N PHE A 177 -3.69 -0.29 -0.39
CA PHE A 177 -3.32 1.09 -0.06
C PHE A 177 -1.88 1.12 0.42
N ILE A 178 -1.23 2.27 0.22
CA ILE A 178 -0.08 2.65 1.03
C ILE A 178 -0.59 2.77 2.49
N PRO A 179 0.20 2.36 3.50
CA PRO A 179 -0.16 2.54 4.91
C PRO A 179 -0.67 3.94 5.18
N SER A 180 -1.66 4.09 6.06
CA SER A 180 -2.29 5.39 6.26
C SER A 180 -1.41 6.34 7.07
N VAL A 181 -1.64 7.63 6.87
CA VAL A 181 -1.09 8.67 7.74
C VAL A 181 -1.68 8.50 9.14
N GLU A 182 -0.86 8.73 10.16
CA GLU A 182 -1.28 8.62 11.56
C GLU A 182 -2.26 9.73 11.91
N ASN A 183 -3.36 9.36 12.59
CA ASN A 183 -4.42 10.27 13.06
C ASN A 183 -5.13 11.09 11.96
N GLU A 184 -5.03 10.71 10.70
CA GLU A 184 -5.77 11.37 9.62
C GLU A 184 -6.94 10.51 9.11
N PRO A 185 -8.12 11.12 8.90
CA PRO A 185 -9.27 10.40 8.40
C PRO A 185 -9.05 9.94 6.95
N MET A 186 -9.49 8.73 6.65
CA MET A 186 -9.58 8.22 5.29
C MET A 186 -11.04 7.88 4.98
N ARG A 187 -11.51 8.34 3.82
CA ARG A 187 -12.88 8.11 3.35
C ARG A 187 -12.86 7.45 1.98
N LEU A 188 -13.53 6.31 1.87
CA LEU A 188 -13.66 5.50 0.66
C LEU A 188 -15.00 5.83 0.00
N ASN A 189 -14.98 6.51 -1.14
CA ASN A 189 -16.18 6.82 -1.90
C ASN A 189 -16.34 5.79 -3.03
N TYR A 190 -17.28 4.86 -2.86
CA TYR A 190 -17.58 3.84 -3.86
C TYR A 190 -18.70 4.27 -4.79
N THR A 191 -18.49 4.06 -6.08
CA THR A 191 -19.57 4.10 -7.09
C THR A 191 -19.70 2.72 -7.72
N PHE A 192 -20.87 2.10 -7.57
CA PHE A 192 -21.21 0.82 -8.16
C PHE A 192 -21.95 1.04 -9.47
N LEU A 193 -21.53 0.34 -10.52
CA LEU A 193 -21.97 0.57 -11.89
C LEU A 193 -22.41 -0.73 -12.54
N ASP A 194 -23.38 -0.64 -13.44
CA ASP A 194 -23.81 -1.77 -14.26
C ASP A 194 -22.84 -2.03 -15.43
N GLU A 195 -23.19 -2.98 -16.31
CA GLU A 195 -22.41 -3.33 -17.50
C GLU A 195 -22.19 -2.12 -18.43
N ASN A 196 -23.22 -1.28 -18.57
CA ASN A 196 -23.25 -0.13 -19.46
C ASN A 196 -22.57 1.12 -18.85
N GLY A 197 -22.19 1.05 -17.56
CA GLY A 197 -21.61 2.18 -16.83
C GLY A 197 -22.65 3.12 -16.22
N ALA A 198 -23.92 2.73 -16.15
CA ALA A 198 -24.92 3.47 -15.38
C ALA A 198 -24.70 3.24 -13.88
N VAL A 199 -24.89 4.29 -13.09
CA VAL A 199 -24.71 4.24 -11.64
C VAL A 199 -25.86 3.45 -11.01
N VAL A 200 -25.52 2.35 -10.35
CA VAL A 200 -26.45 1.56 -9.53
C VAL A 200 -26.55 2.16 -8.13
N ASN A 201 -25.41 2.51 -7.52
CA ASN A 201 -25.38 3.13 -6.20
C ASN A 201 -24.07 3.89 -5.93
N HIS A 202 -24.09 4.79 -4.96
CA HIS A 202 -22.92 5.49 -4.42
C HIS A 202 -22.89 5.39 -2.90
N LEU A 203 -21.80 4.83 -2.34
CA LEU A 203 -21.66 4.58 -0.91
C LEU A 203 -20.33 5.15 -0.38
N PRO A 204 -20.37 6.20 0.46
CA PRO A 204 -19.20 6.62 1.22
C PRO A 204 -18.99 5.71 2.43
N VAL A 205 -17.73 5.38 2.73
CA VAL A 205 -17.33 4.58 3.89
C VAL A 205 -16.17 5.25 4.59
N GLU A 206 -16.33 5.55 5.87
CA GLU A 206 -15.26 6.11 6.70
C GLU A 206 -14.42 4.99 7.30
N VAL A 207 -13.10 5.19 7.33
CA VAL A 207 -12.14 4.26 7.93
C VAL A 207 -11.82 4.78 9.33
N THR A 208 -12.77 4.59 10.23
CA THR A 208 -12.73 5.07 11.62
C THR A 208 -13.03 3.93 12.57
N GLU A 209 -12.52 4.00 13.80
CA GLU A 209 -12.93 3.11 14.88
C GLU A 209 -14.38 3.34 15.24
N ARG A 210 -15.11 2.23 15.48
CA ARG A 210 -16.55 2.29 15.74
C ARG A 210 -16.90 2.99 17.06
N GLU A 211 -16.11 2.75 18.11
CA GLU A 211 -16.42 3.19 19.47
C GLU A 211 -15.98 4.64 19.70
N THR A 212 -14.79 4.99 19.24
CA THR A 212 -14.16 6.28 19.48
C THR A 212 -14.43 7.28 18.35
N GLY A 213 -14.75 6.80 17.14
CA GLY A 213 -14.84 7.61 15.93
C GLY A 213 -13.49 8.11 15.40
N LEU A 214 -12.38 7.68 16.01
CA LEU A 214 -11.03 8.09 15.63
C LEU A 214 -10.60 7.42 14.31
N PRO A 215 -9.74 8.07 13.50
CA PRO A 215 -9.23 7.44 12.28
C PRO A 215 -8.49 6.13 12.56
N LEU A 216 -8.87 5.07 11.85
CA LEU A 216 -8.24 3.76 12.01
C LEU A 216 -6.97 3.69 11.15
N ARG A 217 -5.83 3.44 11.78
CA ARG A 217 -4.54 3.37 11.09
C ARG A 217 -4.36 2.07 10.32
N LEU A 218 -4.12 2.16 9.01
CA LEU A 218 -3.71 1.03 8.18
C LEU A 218 -2.19 0.89 8.18
N LEU A 219 -1.68 -0.26 8.62
CA LEU A 219 -0.24 -0.57 8.68
C LEU A 219 0.20 -1.53 7.55
N HIS A 220 1.51 -1.66 7.35
CA HIS A 220 2.09 -2.58 6.36
C HIS A 220 1.58 -4.02 6.55
N GLY A 221 1.20 -4.66 5.44
CA GLY A 221 0.77 -6.05 5.43
C GLY A 221 -0.51 -6.36 6.24
N LYS A 222 -1.14 -5.35 6.84
CA LYS A 222 -2.39 -5.52 7.59
C LYS A 222 -3.60 -5.40 6.68
N ARG A 223 -4.71 -6.02 7.10
CA ARG A 223 -6.00 -5.94 6.43
C ARG A 223 -7.05 -5.41 7.39
N ILE A 224 -7.68 -4.29 7.05
CA ILE A 224 -8.89 -3.81 7.73
C ILE A 224 -10.10 -4.39 6.98
N ILE A 225 -11.05 -4.96 7.71
CA ILE A 225 -12.33 -5.42 7.17
C ILE A 225 -13.43 -4.58 7.82
N ILE A 226 -14.19 -3.86 7.02
CA ILE A 226 -15.33 -3.04 7.43
C ILE A 226 -16.61 -3.74 6.95
N GLU A 227 -17.48 -4.12 7.87
CA GLU A 227 -18.79 -4.67 7.55
C GLU A 227 -19.86 -3.60 7.73
N ILE A 228 -20.68 -3.42 6.70
CA ILE A 228 -21.74 -2.42 6.61
C ILE A 228 -23.06 -3.14 6.38
N GLU A 229 -24.10 -2.74 7.09
CA GLU A 229 -25.46 -3.20 6.85
C GLU A 229 -26.35 -2.00 6.54
N SER A 230 -26.98 -1.99 5.36
CA SER A 230 -27.94 -0.95 4.96
C SER A 230 -27.50 0.48 5.31
N TYR A 231 -26.25 0.85 4.99
CA TYR A 231 -25.58 2.15 5.28
C TYR A 231 -24.91 2.33 6.66
N THR A 232 -25.11 1.42 7.62
CA THR A 232 -24.51 1.53 8.96
C THR A 232 -23.31 0.61 9.10
N VAL A 233 -22.17 1.12 9.57
CA VAL A 233 -21.02 0.28 9.94
C VAL A 233 -21.38 -0.56 11.16
N ILE A 234 -21.41 -1.88 10.99
CA ILE A 234 -21.82 -2.83 12.04
C ILE A 234 -20.64 -3.56 12.68
N LYS A 235 -19.51 -3.68 11.99
CA LYS A 235 -18.31 -4.35 12.52
C LYS A 235 -17.07 -3.85 11.80
N ILE A 236 -15.98 -3.69 12.54
CA ILE A 236 -14.64 -3.48 11.99
C ILE A 236 -13.74 -4.53 12.61
N SER A 237 -12.90 -5.18 11.80
CA SER A 237 -11.92 -6.15 12.27
C SER A 237 -10.59 -5.92 11.55
N VAL A 238 -9.49 -5.93 12.30
CA VAL A 238 -8.14 -5.82 11.76
C VAL A 238 -7.51 -7.22 11.75
N VAL A 239 -7.29 -7.76 10.57
CA VAL A 239 -6.70 -9.09 10.36
C VAL A 239 -5.19 -8.93 10.13
N GLY A 240 -4.41 -9.67 10.91
CA GLY A 240 -2.95 -9.69 10.86
C GLY A 240 -2.27 -9.06 12.08
N TRP A 241 -3.00 -8.47 13.03
CA TRP A 241 -2.50 -8.20 14.38
C TRP A 241 -2.72 -9.45 15.23
N ASN A 242 -1.83 -9.71 16.20
CA ASN A 242 -2.04 -10.81 17.14
C ASN A 242 -3.30 -10.47 17.95
N GLU A 243 -4.36 -11.26 17.82
CA GLU A 243 -5.66 -11.00 18.46
C GLU A 243 -5.57 -11.06 20.01
N ASP A 244 -4.44 -11.54 20.55
CA ASP A 244 -4.16 -11.69 21.98
C ASP A 244 -3.58 -10.43 22.67
N ILE A 245 -3.33 -9.34 21.93
CA ILE A 245 -2.88 -8.08 22.56
C ILE A 245 -4.13 -7.29 22.93
N GLU A 246 -4.64 -7.52 24.13
CA GLU A 246 -5.58 -6.61 24.78
C GLU A 246 -5.00 -5.18 24.71
N SER A 247 -5.82 -4.23 24.26
CA SER A 247 -5.55 -2.81 24.45
C SER A 247 -5.34 -2.62 25.95
N GLY A 248 -4.10 -2.36 26.36
CA GLY A 248 -3.78 -2.18 27.76
C GLY A 248 -4.65 -1.07 28.33
N ASP A 249 -5.58 -1.42 29.21
CA ASP A 249 -6.06 -0.53 30.26
C ASP A 249 -4.83 -0.21 31.12
N THR A 250 -4.12 0.85 30.76
CA THR A 250 -3.28 1.56 31.74
C THR A 250 -4.18 2.44 32.58
N ASP A 251 -4.99 1.81 33.44
CA ASP A 251 -5.36 2.42 34.70
C ASP A 251 -4.10 2.40 35.58
N MET A 252 -3.35 3.50 35.53
CA MET A 252 -2.36 3.79 36.57
C MET A 252 -3.08 4.44 37.74
N GLU A 253 -3.37 3.66 38.79
CA GLU A 253 -3.42 4.16 40.17
C GLU A 253 -2.01 4.31 40.75
#